data_AF-A0A7S1H3T6-F1
#
_entry.id   AF-A0A7S1H3T6-F1
#
_cell.length_a   1.000
_cell.length_b   1.000
_cell.length_c   1.000
_cell.angle_alpha   90.00
_cell.angle_beta   90.00
_cell.angle_gamma   90.00
#
_symmetry.space_group_name_H-M   'P 1'
#
loop_
_entity.id
_entity.type
_entity.pdbx_description
1 polymer ?
#
loop_
_entity_poly.entity_id
_entity_poly.type
_entity_poly.pdbx_seq_one_letter_code
_entity_poly.pdbx_strand_id
1 'polypeptide(L)'
;PVLGYLEIERKMAETGITAPDARQIFDWIVAVRRAKLPDPAVIGNAGSFFKNPVVTAEQCRDIIGRDPGIVHYPMPDGSVKLAAGWMIDACGWKGKTVGGAAVYDKQALVLVNK
;
A
#
# COMPACT_ATOMS: atom_id res chain seq x y z
N PRO A 1 1.12 10.47 -19.16
CA PRO A 1 0.53 10.15 -17.84
C PRO A 1 1.35 9.02 -17.20
N VAL A 2 1.49 8.97 -15.87
CA VAL A 2 2.17 7.86 -15.19
C VAL A 2 1.18 6.71 -15.04
N LEU A 3 1.38 5.61 -15.78
CA LEU A 3 0.46 4.47 -15.82
C LEU A 3 1.02 3.20 -15.16
N GLY A 4 2.30 3.18 -14.79
CA GLY A 4 3.00 2.00 -14.24
C GLY A 4 2.64 1.64 -12.79
N TYR A 5 1.47 2.05 -12.30
CA TYR A 5 0.94 1.56 -11.03
C TYR A 5 0.10 0.31 -11.30
N LEU A 6 0.39 -0.78 -10.59
CA LEU A 6 -0.29 -2.08 -10.75
C LEU A 6 -1.82 -1.98 -10.79
N GLU A 7 -2.41 -1.10 -9.97
CA GLU A 7 -3.86 -0.92 -9.91
C GLU A 7 -4.43 -0.22 -11.15
N ILE A 8 -3.65 0.65 -11.79
CA ILE A 8 -4.02 1.28 -13.05
C ILE A 8 -3.88 0.29 -14.19
N GLU A 9 -2.79 -0.50 -14.21
CA GLU A 9 -2.61 -1.58 -15.18
C GLU A 9 -3.74 -2.61 -15.10
N ARG A 10 -4.15 -2.99 -13.88
CA ARG A 10 -5.34 -3.83 -13.66
C ARG A 10 -6.60 -3.21 -14.22
N LYS A 11 -6.84 -1.92 -13.98
CA LYS A 11 -8.02 -1.22 -14.54
C LYS A 11 -8.00 -1.16 -16.06
N MET A 12 -6.84 -0.98 -16.67
CA MET A 12 -6.69 -1.03 -18.13
C MET A 12 -7.02 -2.43 -18.67
N ALA A 13 -6.53 -3.49 -18.02
CA ALA A 13 -6.83 -4.87 -18.39
C ALA A 13 -8.32 -5.23 -18.18
N GLU A 14 -8.93 -4.79 -17.08
CA GLU A 14 -10.34 -5.01 -16.76
C GLU A 14 -11.30 -4.30 -17.73
N THR A 15 -10.96 -3.08 -18.14
CA THR A 15 -11.84 -2.23 -18.96
C THR A 15 -11.56 -2.30 -20.45
N GLY A 16 -10.41 -2.84 -20.85
CA GLY A 16 -9.92 -2.82 -22.23
C GLY A 16 -9.43 -1.44 -22.70
N ILE A 17 -9.44 -0.41 -21.83
CA ILE A 17 -9.02 0.95 -22.19
C ILE A 17 -7.48 1.03 -22.11
N THR A 18 -6.83 1.11 -23.28
CA THR A 18 -5.37 1.15 -23.40
C THR A 18 -4.79 2.58 -23.43
N ALA A 19 -5.61 3.59 -23.71
CA ALA A 19 -5.22 5.00 -23.74
C ALA A 19 -6.21 5.87 -22.95
N PRO A 20 -6.24 5.75 -21.60
CA PRO A 20 -7.16 6.52 -20.77
C PRO A 20 -6.78 8.01 -20.75
N ASP A 21 -7.80 8.88 -20.75
CA ASP A 21 -7.61 10.30 -20.51
C ASP A 21 -7.43 10.61 -19.01
N ALA A 22 -7.16 11.87 -18.68
CA ALA A 22 -6.93 12.28 -17.29
C ALA A 22 -8.16 12.07 -16.38
N ARG A 23 -9.38 12.19 -16.92
CA ARG A 23 -10.61 12.01 -16.17
C ARG A 23 -10.83 10.53 -15.85
N GLN A 24 -10.59 9.66 -16.82
CA GLN A 24 -10.68 8.22 -16.65
C GLN A 24 -9.68 7.72 -15.60
N ILE A 25 -8.44 8.22 -15.63
CA ILE A 25 -7.43 7.93 -14.61
C ILE A 25 -7.89 8.41 -13.23
N PHE A 26 -8.43 9.62 -13.13
CA PHE A 26 -8.96 10.16 -11.88
C PHE A 26 -10.06 9.26 -11.30
N ASP A 27 -11.04 8.89 -12.12
CA ASP A 27 -12.17 8.07 -11.68
C ASP A 27 -11.70 6.67 -11.21
N TRP A 28 -10.71 6.07 -11.90
CA TRP A 28 -10.09 4.82 -11.47
C TRP A 28 -9.33 4.96 -10.15
N ILE A 29 -8.55 6.03 -9.96
CA ILE A 29 -7.84 6.29 -8.71
C ILE A 29 -8.83 6.45 -7.55
N VAL A 30 -9.92 7.21 -7.75
CA VAL A 30 -10.95 7.39 -6.72
C VAL A 30 -11.59 6.06 -6.35
N ALA A 31 -11.95 5.23 -7.33
CA ALA A 31 -12.53 3.91 -7.09
C ALA A 31 -11.58 3.00 -6.30
N VAL A 32 -10.31 2.92 -6.71
CA VAL A 32 -9.27 2.12 -6.03
C VAL A 32 -9.07 2.59 -4.59
N ARG A 33 -9.03 3.91 -4.35
CA ARG A 33 -8.84 4.48 -3.01
C ARG A 33 -10.03 4.20 -2.11
N ARG A 34 -11.27 4.39 -2.59
CA ARG A 34 -12.49 4.11 -1.83
C ARG A 34 -12.64 2.65 -1.41
N ALA A 35 -12.16 1.72 -2.24
CA ALA A 35 -12.20 0.30 -1.92
C ALA A 35 -11.25 -0.10 -0.78
N LYS A 36 -10.13 0.63 -0.61
CA LYS A 36 -9.01 0.22 0.27
C LYS A 36 -8.84 1.08 1.51
N LEU A 37 -9.25 2.35 1.46
CA LEU A 37 -9.00 3.32 2.53
C LEU A 37 -10.28 3.62 3.31
N PRO A 38 -10.21 3.71 4.65
CA PRO A 38 -11.33 4.14 5.45
C PRO A 38 -11.59 5.64 5.28
N ASP A 39 -12.86 6.02 5.19
CA ASP A 39 -13.26 7.43 5.18
C ASP A 39 -13.04 8.04 6.58
N PRO A 40 -12.19 9.07 6.74
CA PRO A 40 -11.96 9.73 8.02
C PRO A 40 -13.22 10.31 8.67
N ALA A 41 -14.25 10.64 7.88
CA ALA A 41 -15.53 11.13 8.40
C ALA A 41 -16.38 10.02 9.04
N VAL A 42 -16.12 8.75 8.70
CA VAL A 42 -16.81 7.59 9.26
C VAL A 42 -16.00 6.97 10.40
N ILE A 43 -14.67 6.88 10.24
CA ILE A 43 -13.77 6.36 11.26
C ILE A 43 -12.45 7.15 11.24
N GLY A 44 -12.14 7.78 12.38
CA GLY A 44 -11.00 8.69 12.48
C GLY A 44 -9.69 7.99 12.11
N ASN A 45 -8.99 8.51 11.12
CA ASN A 45 -7.70 8.01 10.66
C ASN A 45 -6.90 9.12 9.95
N ALA A 46 -5.58 8.93 9.82
CA ALA A 46 -4.69 9.87 9.14
C ALA A 46 -4.10 9.29 7.84
N GLY A 47 -4.78 8.31 7.24
CA GLY A 47 -4.23 7.52 6.13
C GLY A 47 -3.08 6.61 6.57
N SER A 48 -2.11 6.40 5.69
CA SER A 48 -0.93 5.57 6.00
C SER A 48 -0.11 6.19 7.11
N PHE A 49 -0.03 5.53 8.26
CA PHE A 49 0.64 6.02 9.45
C PHE A 49 2.16 5.87 9.39
N PHE A 50 2.64 4.82 8.71
CA PHE A 50 4.05 4.52 8.56
C PHE A 50 4.53 4.84 7.14
N LYS A 51 5.75 5.38 7.05
CA LYS A 51 6.48 5.46 5.78
C LYS A 51 7.00 4.07 5.40
N ASN A 52 7.12 3.82 4.10
CA ASN A 52 7.85 2.67 3.60
C ASN A 52 9.35 2.86 3.87
N PRO A 53 10.02 1.96 4.62
CA PRO A 53 11.44 2.09 4.90
C PRO A 53 12.25 1.86 3.63
N VAL A 54 13.41 2.51 3.56
CA VAL A 54 14.40 2.36 2.49
C VAL A 54 15.66 1.79 3.11
N VAL A 55 16.16 0.70 2.53
CA VAL A 55 17.30 -0.07 3.04
C VAL A 55 18.34 -0.24 1.94
N THR A 56 19.56 -0.65 2.32
CA THR A 56 20.57 -1.00 1.32
C THR A 56 20.22 -2.31 0.61
N ALA A 57 20.81 -2.56 -0.55
CA ALA A 57 20.64 -3.83 -1.26
C ALA A 57 21.10 -5.04 -0.43
N GLU A 58 22.13 -4.87 0.41
CA GLU A 58 22.61 -5.92 1.32
C GLU A 58 21.60 -6.23 2.41
N GLN A 59 21.10 -5.21 3.11
CA GLN A 59 20.04 -5.38 4.10
C GLN A 59 18.80 -6.04 3.48
N CYS A 60 18.43 -5.65 2.26
CA CYS A 60 17.30 -6.26 1.57
C CYS A 60 17.53 -7.75 1.31
N ARG A 61 18.74 -8.16 0.86
CA ARG A 61 19.07 -9.58 0.66
C ARG A 61 18.96 -10.38 1.97
N ASP A 62 19.46 -9.83 3.06
CA ASP A 62 19.39 -10.48 4.38
C ASP A 62 17.94 -10.62 4.87
N ILE A 63 17.08 -9.65 4.57
CA ILE A 63 15.66 -9.72 4.91
C ILE A 63 14.96 -10.75 4.04
N ILE A 64 15.20 -10.78 2.72
CA ILE A 64 14.63 -11.80 1.83
C ILE A 64 15.04 -13.22 2.26
N GLY A 65 16.28 -13.40 2.76
CA GLY A 65 16.73 -14.69 3.28
C GLY A 65 15.93 -15.19 4.50
N ARG A 66 15.35 -14.28 5.29
CA ARG A 66 14.51 -14.59 6.45
C ARG A 66 13.03 -14.63 6.12
N ASP A 67 12.58 -13.70 5.28
CA ASP A 67 11.20 -13.50 4.87
C ASP A 67 11.12 -13.40 3.33
N PRO A 68 11.13 -14.54 2.61
CA PRO A 68 11.18 -14.55 1.15
C PRO A 68 9.99 -13.87 0.47
N GLY A 69 8.86 -13.76 1.17
CA GLY A 69 7.64 -13.12 0.67
C GLY A 69 7.63 -11.60 0.74
N ILE A 70 8.67 -10.96 1.29
CA ILE A 70 8.67 -9.51 1.50
C ILE A 70 8.51 -8.75 0.19
N VAL A 71 7.52 -7.86 0.15
CA VAL A 71 7.29 -6.97 -1.00
C VAL A 71 8.28 -5.81 -0.93
N HIS A 72 9.06 -5.64 -2.00
CA HIS A 72 10.14 -4.67 -2.09
C HIS A 72 10.26 -4.11 -3.51
N TYR A 73 10.82 -2.90 -3.61
CA TYR A 73 10.95 -2.16 -4.87
C TYR A 73 12.36 -1.57 -4.97
N PRO A 74 13.18 -2.01 -5.95
CA PRO A 74 14.48 -1.41 -6.23
C PRO A 74 14.33 0.07 -6.62
N MET A 75 15.27 0.90 -6.18
CA MET A 75 15.32 2.33 -6.46
C MET A 75 16.51 2.65 -7.38
N PRO A 76 16.47 3.77 -8.14
CA PRO A 76 17.54 4.11 -9.09
C PRO A 76 18.93 4.32 -8.47
N ASP A 77 19.00 4.68 -7.19
CA ASP A 77 20.24 4.89 -6.43
C ASP A 77 20.82 3.58 -5.84
N GLY A 78 20.22 2.43 -6.16
CA GLY A 78 20.63 1.13 -5.64
C GLY A 78 20.07 0.79 -4.26
N SER A 79 19.32 1.70 -3.63
CA SER A 79 18.56 1.39 -2.42
C SER A 79 17.31 0.56 -2.75
N VAL A 80 16.69 -0.02 -1.73
CA VAL A 80 15.46 -0.81 -1.88
C VAL A 80 14.42 -0.31 -0.91
N LYS A 81 13.22 0.00 -1.42
CA LYS A 81 12.07 0.41 -0.63
C LYS A 81 11.21 -0.80 -0.27
N LEU A 82 11.02 -1.07 1.02
CA LEU A 82 10.19 -2.18 1.50
C LEU A 82 8.75 -1.73 1.71
N ALA A 83 7.78 -2.61 1.47
CA ALA A 83 6.38 -2.31 1.73
C ALA A 83 6.05 -2.48 3.22
N ALA A 84 5.96 -1.37 3.96
CA ALA A 84 5.66 -1.39 5.39
C ALA A 84 4.30 -2.05 5.70
N GLY A 85 3.29 -1.86 4.84
CA GLY A 85 1.99 -2.52 5.00
C GLY A 85 2.08 -4.04 4.95
N TRP A 86 2.94 -4.58 4.09
CA TRP A 86 3.18 -6.03 4.05
C TRP A 86 3.84 -6.52 5.33
N MET A 87 4.86 -5.78 5.82
CA MET A 87 5.56 -6.14 7.06
C MET A 87 4.62 -6.15 8.28
N ILE A 88 3.74 -5.14 8.40
CA ILE A 88 2.75 -5.05 9.49
C ILE A 88 1.75 -6.21 9.40
N ASP A 89 1.28 -6.56 8.20
CA ASP A 89 0.37 -7.71 7.99
C ASP A 89 1.06 -9.04 8.30
N ALA A 90 2.33 -9.21 7.90
CA ALA A 90 3.13 -10.40 8.20
C ALA A 90 3.35 -10.60 9.71
N CYS A 91 3.45 -9.50 10.48
CA CYS A 91 3.45 -9.55 11.94
C CYS A 91 2.04 -9.77 12.56
N GLY A 92 1.02 -9.99 11.73
CA GLY A 92 -0.35 -10.29 12.13
C GLY A 92 -1.05 -9.11 12.80
N TRP A 93 -0.69 -7.87 12.48
CA TRP A 93 -1.29 -6.68 13.12
C TRP A 93 -2.59 -6.20 12.48
N LYS A 94 -2.87 -6.59 11.24
CA LYS A 94 -4.09 -6.17 10.54
C LYS A 94 -5.34 -6.59 11.33
N GLY A 95 -6.21 -5.63 11.64
CA GLY A 95 -7.42 -5.84 12.44
C GLY A 95 -7.20 -5.87 13.97
N LYS A 96 -5.96 -5.90 14.48
CA LYS A 96 -5.70 -5.87 15.93
C LYS A 96 -6.14 -4.54 16.54
N THR A 97 -6.61 -4.60 17.79
CA THR A 97 -7.13 -3.46 18.56
C THR A 97 -6.42 -3.38 19.90
N VAL A 98 -6.08 -2.16 20.33
CA VAL A 98 -5.48 -1.83 21.63
C VAL A 98 -6.21 -0.62 22.18
N GLY A 99 -7.04 -0.80 23.20
CA GLY A 99 -7.93 0.26 23.70
C GLY A 99 -8.85 0.78 22.58
N GLY A 100 -8.92 2.11 22.41
CA GLY A 100 -9.67 2.76 21.33
C GLY A 100 -8.92 2.88 19.99
N ALA A 101 -7.73 2.29 19.83
CA ALA A 101 -6.99 2.31 18.57
C ALA A 101 -6.97 0.93 17.92
N ALA A 102 -7.02 0.87 16.59
CA ALA A 102 -6.87 -0.38 15.86
C ALA A 102 -6.10 -0.22 14.54
N VAL A 103 -5.58 -1.31 14.01
CA VAL A 103 -5.11 -1.39 12.63
C VAL A 103 -6.29 -1.73 11.73
N TYR A 104 -6.49 -0.98 10.65
CA TYR A 104 -7.61 -1.18 9.73
C TYR A 104 -7.55 -2.57 9.07
N ASP A 105 -8.70 -3.23 8.97
CA ASP A 105 -8.85 -4.60 8.49
C ASP A 105 -8.52 -4.77 7.00
N LYS A 106 -8.77 -3.73 6.19
CA LYS A 106 -8.48 -3.72 4.74
C LYS A 106 -7.13 -3.11 4.37
N GLN A 107 -6.47 -2.41 5.30
CA GLN A 107 -5.19 -1.75 5.03
C GLN A 107 -4.31 -1.67 6.28
N ALA A 108 -3.28 -2.51 6.34
CA ALA A 108 -2.39 -2.63 7.50
C ALA A 108 -1.57 -1.37 7.81
N LEU A 109 -1.44 -0.44 6.86
CA LEU A 109 -0.77 0.85 7.09
C LEU A 109 -1.64 1.88 7.84
N VAL A 110 -2.94 1.67 7.94
CA VAL A 110 -3.86 2.67 8.49
C VAL A 110 -4.20 2.32 9.92
N LEU A 111 -3.89 3.25 10.84
CA LEU A 111 -4.42 3.21 12.20
C LEU A 111 -5.76 3.95 12.23
N VAL A 112 -6.72 3.39 12.96
CA VAL A 112 -8.07 3.93 13.13
C VAL A 112 -8.41 4.14 14.60
N ASN A 113 -9.23 5.15 14.88
CA ASN A 113 -9.83 5.42 16.18
C ASN A 113 -11.22 4.76 16.24
N LYS A 114 -11.40 3.80 17.16
CA LYS A 114 -12.60 2.99 17.37
C LYS A 114 -13.33 3.36 18.65
#